data_AF-A0A522DN19-F1
#
_entry.id   AF-A0A522DN19-F1
#
_cell.length_a   1.000
_cell.length_b   1.000
_cell.length_c   1.000
_cell.angle_alpha   90.00
_cell.angle_beta   90.00
_cell.angle_gamma   90.00
#
_symmetry.space_group_name_H-M   'P 1'
#
loop_
_entity.id
_entity.type
_entity.pdbx_description
1 polymer ?
#
loop_
_entity_poly.entity_id
_entity_poly.type
_entity_poly.pdbx_seq_one_letter_code
_entity_poly.pdbx_strand_id
1 'polypeptide(L)'
;MKKSAFFTFGLVVLLSSFISQNGIEDVIGALKAGNTPGLSKYFDNYVDITMPDKSSNYSKSQAELIIKDFFANNGVKNFEVKHSLA
;
A
#
# COMPACT_ATOMS: atom_id res chain seq x y z
N MET A 1 9.85 -31.01 -30.47
CA MET A 1 8.91 -29.89 -30.21
C MET A 1 8.56 -29.71 -28.73
N LYS A 2 8.43 -30.77 -27.91
CA LYS A 2 8.03 -30.62 -26.48
C LYS A 2 9.08 -29.97 -25.57
N LYS A 3 10.38 -30.18 -25.83
CA LYS A 3 11.49 -29.64 -25.01
C LYS A 3 11.66 -28.11 -25.10
N SER A 4 11.35 -27.49 -26.25
CA SER A 4 11.46 -26.03 -26.36
C SER A 4 10.33 -25.30 -25.62
N ALA A 5 9.16 -25.92 -25.47
CA ALA A 5 8.05 -25.37 -24.69
C ALA A 5 8.34 -25.31 -23.17
N PHE A 6 9.05 -26.32 -22.64
CA PHE A 6 9.52 -26.30 -21.25
C PHE A 6 10.60 -25.24 -21.03
N PHE A 7 11.47 -25.01 -22.01
CA PHE A 7 12.50 -23.98 -21.95
C PHE A 7 11.91 -22.56 -22.01
N THR A 8 10.92 -22.32 -22.87
CA THR A 8 10.21 -21.03 -22.92
C THR A 8 9.38 -20.77 -21.66
N PHE A 9 8.77 -21.79 -21.05
CA PHE A 9 8.07 -21.63 -19.77
C PHE A 9 9.02 -21.24 -18.62
N GLY A 10 10.20 -21.87 -18.54
CA GLY A 10 11.23 -21.52 -17.57
C GLY A 10 11.76 -20.09 -17.73
N LEU A 11 11.91 -19.62 -18.98
CA LEU A 11 12.36 -18.27 -19.28
C LEU A 11 11.34 -17.19 -18.87
N VAL A 12 10.04 -17.46 -19.02
CA VAL A 12 8.96 -16.54 -18.59
C VAL A 12 8.91 -16.40 -17.06
N VAL A 13 9.08 -17.50 -16.32
CA VAL A 13 9.11 -17.46 -14.84
C VAL A 13 10.33 -16.68 -14.33
N LEU A 14 11.50 -16.85 -14.94
CA LEU A 14 12.71 -16.09 -14.58
C LEU A 14 12.55 -14.57 -14.82
N LEU A 15 11.84 -14.18 -15.87
CA LEU A 15 11.56 -12.76 -16.18
C LEU A 15 10.49 -12.13 -15.27
N SER A 16 9.73 -12.94 -14.51
CA SER A 16 8.69 -12.45 -13.59
C SER A 16 9.26 -11.81 -12.31
N SER A 17 10.55 -12.03 -12.03
CA SER A 17 11.22 -11.60 -10.80
C SER A 17 11.56 -10.10 -10.76
N PHE A 18 11.33 -9.37 -11.84
CA PHE A 18 11.68 -7.93 -11.96
C PHE A 18 10.49 -6.99 -11.68
N ILE A 19 9.52 -7.40 -10.87
CA ILE A 19 8.50 -6.46 -10.38
C ILE A 19 9.16 -5.56 -9.33
N SER A 20 9.43 -4.31 -9.70
CA SER A 20 9.93 -3.31 -8.76
C SER A 20 8.89 -3.06 -7.68
N GLN A 21 9.23 -3.35 -6.42
CA GLN A 21 8.44 -2.97 -5.25
C GLN A 21 8.73 -1.51 -4.90
N ASN A 22 8.17 -0.57 -5.68
CA ASN A 22 8.18 0.84 -5.30
C ASN A 22 7.08 1.12 -4.25
N GLY A 23 7.21 0.51 -3.08
CA GLY A 23 6.16 0.52 -2.05
C GLY A 23 5.77 1.93 -1.60
N ILE A 24 6.71 2.89 -1.60
CA ILE A 24 6.42 4.28 -1.23
C ILE A 24 5.56 4.99 -2.29
N GLU A 25 5.81 4.79 -3.58
CA GLU A 25 5.04 5.43 -4.65
C GLU A 25 3.58 4.97 -4.63
N ASP A 26 3.36 3.68 -4.38
CA ASP A 26 2.03 3.11 -4.21
C ASP A 26 1.31 3.67 -2.97
N VAL A 27 2.01 3.82 -1.84
CA VAL A 27 1.47 4.45 -0.63
C VAL A 27 1.07 5.89 -0.91
N ILE A 28 1.92 6.67 -1.58
CA ILE A 28 1.62 8.05 -1.97
C ILE A 28 0.39 8.09 -2.88
N GLY A 29 0.30 7.18 -3.86
CA GLY A 29 -0.85 7.07 -4.76
C GLY A 29 -2.13 6.75 -4.00
N ALA A 30 -2.08 5.81 -3.06
CA ALA A 30 -3.22 5.44 -2.23
C ALA A 30 -3.70 6.60 -1.34
N LEU A 31 -2.76 7.36 -0.76
CA LEU A 31 -3.06 8.55 0.03
C LEU A 31 -3.72 9.64 -0.81
N LYS A 32 -3.21 9.94 -2.01
CA LYS A 32 -3.81 10.92 -2.94
C LYS A 32 -5.22 10.54 -3.37
N ALA A 33 -5.47 9.26 -3.59
CA ALA A 33 -6.76 8.75 -4.04
C ALA A 33 -7.77 8.51 -2.91
N GLY A 34 -7.38 8.65 -1.64
CA GLY A 34 -8.19 8.18 -0.51
C GLY A 34 -8.46 6.67 -0.55
N ASN A 35 -7.59 5.90 -1.20
CA ASN A 35 -7.75 4.47 -1.42
C ASN A 35 -7.27 3.68 -0.19
N THR A 36 -8.17 3.55 0.78
CA THR A 36 -7.89 2.84 2.04
C THR A 36 -7.51 1.36 1.84
N PRO A 37 -8.20 0.57 0.98
CA PRO A 37 -7.77 -0.82 0.70
C PRO A 37 -6.39 -0.91 0.03
N GLY A 38 -6.01 0.09 -0.76
CA GLY A 38 -4.66 0.20 -1.32
C GLY A 38 -3.63 0.46 -0.22
N LEU A 39 -3.94 1.38 0.69
CA LEU A 39 -3.07 1.76 1.80
C LEU A 39 -2.88 0.62 2.81
N SER A 40 -3.95 -0.11 3.15
CA SER A 40 -3.90 -1.15 4.18
C SER A 40 -2.99 -2.32 3.81
N LYS A 41 -2.66 -2.52 2.53
CA LYS A 41 -1.65 -3.50 2.08
C LYS A 41 -0.29 -3.27 2.74
N TYR A 42 0.05 -2.01 3.03
CA TYR A 42 1.33 -1.60 3.61
C TYR A 42 1.27 -1.45 5.13
N PHE A 43 0.12 -1.70 5.77
CA PHE A 43 0.03 -1.74 7.22
C PHE A 43 0.63 -3.03 7.79
N ASP A 44 1.37 -2.85 8.89
CA ASP A 44 1.70 -3.92 9.82
C ASP A 44 0.44 -4.51 10.46
N ASN A 45 0.62 -5.60 11.20
CA ASN A 45 -0.48 -6.26 11.93
C ASN A 45 -1.15 -5.32 12.95
N TYR A 46 -0.37 -4.38 13.48
CA TYR A 46 -0.76 -3.39 14.47
C TYR A 46 -0.22 -2.03 14.06
N VAL A 47 -1.07 -1.01 14.08
CA VAL A 47 -0.76 0.35 13.62
C VAL A 47 -1.13 1.33 14.72
N ASP A 48 -0.14 2.14 15.12
CA ASP A 48 -0.37 3.26 16.02
C ASP A 48 -0.98 4.42 15.25
N ILE A 49 -2.18 4.84 15.67
CA ILE A 49 -2.89 5.97 15.06
C ILE A 49 -3.10 7.04 16.12
N THR A 50 -2.64 8.25 15.82
CA THR A 50 -2.84 9.44 16.64
C THR A 50 -3.67 10.47 15.88
N MET A 51 -4.81 10.80 16.46
CA MET A 51 -5.71 11.89 16.10
C MET A 51 -5.72 12.91 17.26
N PRO A 52 -6.17 14.16 17.04
CA PRO A 52 -6.14 15.21 18.06
C PRO A 52 -6.80 14.83 19.39
N ASP A 53 -7.83 13.99 19.36
CA ASP A 53 -8.64 13.55 20.48
C ASP A 53 -8.31 12.13 20.95
N LYS A 54 -7.59 11.33 20.15
CA LYS A 54 -7.37 9.91 20.42
C LYS A 54 -6.05 9.41 19.87
N SER A 55 -5.26 8.76 20.74
CA SER A 55 -4.07 8.00 20.35
C SER A 55 -4.18 6.58 20.88
N SER A 56 -4.02 5.58 20.01
CA SER A 56 -4.07 4.17 20.40
C SER A 56 -3.44 3.29 19.32
N ASN A 57 -3.15 2.05 19.68
CA ASN A 57 -2.74 0.99 18.78
C ASN A 57 -3.97 0.19 18.30
N TYR A 58 -4.03 -0.12 17.01
CA TYR A 58 -5.14 -0.83 16.37
C TYR A 58 -4.66 -1.97 15.50
N SER A 59 -5.45 -3.04 15.40
CA SER A 59 -5.16 -4.08 14.41
C SER A 59 -5.26 -3.52 12.99
N LYS A 60 -4.62 -4.17 12.02
CA LYS A 60 -4.67 -3.81 10.59
C LYS A 60 -6.09 -3.55 10.07
N SER A 61 -7.05 -4.41 10.43
CA SER A 61 -8.45 -4.27 10.00
C SER A 61 -9.16 -3.08 10.66
N GLN A 62 -8.86 -2.82 11.94
CA GLN A 62 -9.38 -1.65 12.64
C GLN A 62 -8.78 -0.36 12.09
N ALA A 63 -7.47 -0.34 11.83
CA ALA A 63 -6.77 0.78 11.23
C ALA A 63 -7.35 1.15 9.85
N GLU A 64 -7.65 0.16 9.01
CA GLU A 64 -8.31 0.39 7.72
C GLU A 64 -9.66 1.10 7.89
N LEU A 65 -10.52 0.63 8.81
CA LEU A 65 -11.80 1.27 9.07
C LEU A 65 -11.65 2.71 9.57
N ILE A 66 -10.72 2.94 10.49
CA ILE A 66 -10.46 4.27 11.07
C ILE A 66 -10.01 5.26 9.98
N ILE A 67 -9.08 4.86 9.11
CA ILE A 67 -8.60 5.72 8.03
C ILE A 67 -9.67 5.95 6.97
N LYS A 68 -10.48 4.92 6.66
CA LYS A 68 -11.63 5.06 5.75
C LYS A 68 -12.62 6.09 6.26
N ASP A 69 -12.98 6.03 7.54
CA ASP A 69 -13.89 6.99 8.17
C ASP A 69 -13.28 8.40 8.20
N PHE A 70 -11.98 8.50 8.47
CA PHE A 70 -11.27 9.79 8.41
C PHE A 70 -11.34 10.41 7.01
N PHE A 71 -11.06 9.65 5.94
CA PHE A 71 -11.14 10.14 4.56
C PHE A 71 -12.58 10.47 4.14
N ALA A 72 -13.57 9.70 4.58
CA ALA A 72 -14.98 9.99 4.29
C ALA A 72 -15.44 11.30 4.94
N ASN A 73 -15.01 11.54 6.18
CA ASN A 73 -15.35 12.76 6.92
C ASN A 73 -14.52 13.98 6.49
N ASN A 74 -13.31 13.76 5.97
CA ASN A 74 -12.35 14.80 5.61
C ASN A 74 -11.86 14.65 4.16
N GLY A 75 -12.81 14.60 3.22
CA GLY A 75 -12.58 14.30 1.79
C GLY A 75 -11.19 14.65 1.26
N VAL A 76 -10.47 13.64 0.77
CA VAL A 76 -9.09 13.78 0.30
C VAL A 76 -9.03 14.71 -0.90
N LYS A 77 -8.20 15.76 -0.80
CA LYS A 77 -7.98 16.72 -1.89
C LYS A 77 -6.66 16.50 -2.61
N ASN A 78 -5.59 16.35 -1.83
CA ASN A 78 -4.24 16.14 -2.33
C ASN A 78 -3.36 15.58 -1.20
N PHE A 79 -2.24 14.97 -1.57
CA PHE A 79 -1.17 14.60 -0.66
C PHE A 79 0.17 14.98 -1.30
N GLU A 80 0.96 15.77 -0.60
CA GLU A 80 2.26 16.25 -1.08
C GLU A 80 3.35 15.79 -0.11
N VAL A 81 4.33 15.05 -0.63
CA VAL A 81 5.49 14.62 0.15
C VAL A 81 6.37 15.84 0.38
N LYS A 82 6.49 16.27 1.63
CA LYS A 82 7.39 17.36 2.00
C LYS A 82 8.78 16.86 2.36
N HIS A 83 8.87 15.69 2.97
CA HIS A 83 10.09 15.10 3.49
C HIS A 83 10.05 13.59 3.18
N SER A 84 11.16 13.06 2.68
CA SER A 84 11.39 11.63 2.54
C SER A 84 12.81 11.34 2.98
N LEU A 85 12.99 10.26 3.73
CA LEU A 85 14.32 9.71 3.96
C LEU A 85 14.72 9.06 2.63
N ALA A 86 15.65 9.67 1.91
CA ALA A 86 16.26 9.09 0.72
C ALA A 86 17.31 8.05 1.14
#